data_AF-E1UY78-F1
#
_entry.id   AF-E1UY78-F1
#
_cell.length_a   1.000
_cell.length_b   1.000
_cell.length_c   1.000
_cell.angle_alpha   90.00
_cell.angle_beta   90.00
_cell.angle_gamma   90.00
#
_symmetry.space_group_name_H-M   'P 1'
#
loop_
_entity.id
_entity.type
_entity.pdbx_description
1 polymer ?
#
loop_
_entity_poly.entity_id
_entity_poly.type
_entity_poly.pdbx_seq_one_letter_code
_entity_poly.pdbx_strand_id
1 'polypeptide(L)'
;DTSLKVPHGETGTVIGVRTFSREDGDELPPGVNELVRVYVAQKRKIQDGDKLAGRHGNKGVISKILPIEDMPFLEDGTPVDIVLNPLGVPSRMNIGQVLETHLGWVAKTGWKVEGDDASWKKQLRSIGADESEGDTNVATPVFDGAREEEISGLLSSTLPNRDGNQLIGASGKAQLFDGRSGEPLPDPIAVGY
;
A
#
# COMPACT_ATOMS: atom_id res chain seq x y z
N ASP A 1 -37.58 24.49 20.80
CA ASP A 1 -36.91 24.12 19.54
C ASP A 1 -36.47 22.66 19.65
N THR A 2 -37.03 21.78 18.81
CA THR A 2 -36.74 20.34 18.76
C THR A 2 -36.22 19.93 17.38
N SER A 3 -35.67 20.88 16.62
CA SER A 3 -35.13 20.65 15.28
C SER A 3 -34.01 19.61 15.29
N LEU A 4 -33.94 18.77 14.25
CA LEU A 4 -32.81 17.86 14.04
C LEU A 4 -31.55 18.69 13.78
N LYS A 5 -30.49 18.43 14.55
CA LYS A 5 -29.20 19.11 14.43
C LYS A 5 -28.13 18.10 14.06
N VAL A 6 -27.10 18.57 13.37
CA VAL A 6 -25.92 17.74 13.07
C VAL A 6 -25.23 17.37 14.40
N PRO A 7 -24.94 16.08 14.64
CA PRO A 7 -24.20 15.66 15.84
C PRO A 7 -22.82 16.28 15.95
N HIS A 8 -22.27 16.32 17.17
CA HIS A 8 -20.93 16.84 17.39
C HIS A 8 -19.87 15.96 16.70
N GLY A 9 -18.88 16.58 16.05
CA GLY A 9 -17.82 15.88 15.32
C GLY A 9 -18.22 15.37 13.93
N GLU A 10 -19.48 15.51 13.54
CA GLU A 10 -19.95 15.20 12.19
C GLU A 10 -19.93 16.46 11.31
N THR A 11 -19.37 16.32 10.12
CA THR A 11 -19.35 17.36 9.09
C THR A 11 -19.49 16.69 7.73
N GLY A 12 -20.03 17.40 6.74
CA GLY A 12 -20.16 16.84 5.41
C GLY A 12 -21.06 17.65 4.50
N THR A 13 -21.30 17.10 3.31
CA THR A 13 -22.21 17.66 2.31
C THR A 13 -23.50 16.85 2.31
N VAL A 14 -24.65 17.53 2.28
CA VAL A 14 -25.94 16.86 2.08
C VAL A 14 -25.97 16.34 0.65
N ILE A 15 -26.04 15.02 0.50
CA ILE A 15 -26.09 14.35 -0.81
C ILE A 15 -27.50 13.94 -1.20
N GLY A 16 -28.44 13.98 -0.26
CA GLY A 16 -29.83 13.68 -0.54
C GLY A 16 -30.74 13.91 0.66
N VAL A 17 -31.99 14.24 0.37
CA VAL A 17 -33.08 14.32 1.36
C VAL A 17 -34.19 13.43 0.85
N ARG A 18 -34.68 12.53 1.71
CA ARG A 18 -35.86 11.71 1.43
C ARG A 18 -36.92 12.04 2.46
N THR A 19 -38.04 12.54 1.99
CA THR A 19 -39.22 12.82 2.81
C THR A 19 -40.25 11.73 2.55
N PHE A 20 -40.89 11.28 3.62
CA PHE A 20 -42.01 10.35 3.60
C PHE A 20 -43.17 10.99 4.35
N SER A 21 -44.37 10.94 3.79
CA SER A 21 -45.56 11.54 4.38
C SER A 21 -46.73 10.57 4.37
N ARG A 22 -47.45 10.48 5.49
CA ARG A 22 -48.67 9.68 5.57
C ARG A 22 -49.75 10.20 4.62
N GLU A 23 -49.76 11.51 4.37
CA GLU A 23 -50.70 12.15 3.43
C GLU A 23 -50.41 11.76 1.98
N ASP A 24 -49.14 11.53 1.64
CA ASP A 24 -48.70 11.08 0.31
C ASP A 24 -48.85 9.55 0.12
N GLY A 25 -49.40 8.85 1.12
CA GLY A 25 -49.64 7.41 1.09
C GLY A 25 -48.46 6.54 1.52
N ASP A 26 -47.41 7.12 2.10
CA ASP A 26 -46.28 6.36 2.61
C ASP A 26 -46.65 5.57 3.88
N GLU A 27 -46.16 4.33 3.97
CA GLU A 27 -46.34 3.49 5.14
C GLU A 27 -45.42 3.95 6.29
N LEU A 28 -46.00 4.60 7.30
CA LEU A 28 -45.29 5.14 8.46
C LEU A 28 -45.74 4.48 9.78
N PRO A 29 -44.84 4.33 10.78
CA PRO A 29 -45.19 3.82 12.10
C PRO A 29 -46.37 4.58 12.75
N PRO A 30 -47.20 3.92 13.57
CA PRO A 30 -48.29 4.57 14.27
C PRO A 30 -47.83 5.80 15.07
N GLY A 31 -48.54 6.93 14.93
CA GLY A 31 -48.21 8.18 15.60
C GLY A 31 -47.20 9.08 14.88
N VAL A 32 -46.67 8.66 13.73
CA VAL A 32 -45.80 9.48 12.86
C VAL A 32 -46.59 9.99 11.65
N ASN A 33 -46.55 11.31 11.43
CA ASN A 33 -47.20 11.97 10.29
C ASN A 33 -46.25 12.15 9.10
N GLU A 34 -45.01 12.58 9.37
CA GLU A 34 -43.97 12.82 8.37
C GLU A 34 -42.62 12.32 8.90
N LEU A 35 -41.79 11.77 8.01
CA LEU A 35 -40.44 11.31 8.31
C LEU A 35 -39.47 11.88 7.27
N VAL A 36 -38.48 12.65 7.73
CA VAL A 36 -37.43 13.21 6.86
C VAL A 36 -36.10 12.54 7.17
N ARG A 37 -35.44 11.98 6.14
CA ARG A 37 -34.08 11.44 6.20
C ARG A 37 -33.15 12.32 5.40
N VAL A 38 -32.11 12.83 6.05
CA VAL A 38 -31.05 13.63 5.42
C VAL A 38 -29.78 12.79 5.36
N TYR A 39 -29.23 12.59 4.17
CA TYR A 39 -27.99 11.87 3.95
C TYR A 39 -26.85 12.87 3.87
N VAL A 40 -25.92 12.80 4.83
CA VAL A 40 -24.72 13.65 4.88
C VAL A 40 -23.50 12.78 4.59
N ALA A 41 -22.73 13.14 3.57
CA ALA A 41 -21.50 12.45 3.21
C ALA A 41 -20.27 13.25 3.60
N GLN A 42 -19.26 12.56 4.15
CA GLN A 42 -17.98 13.15 4.53
C GLN A 42 -16.85 12.43 3.80
N LYS A 43 -15.93 13.19 3.19
CA LYS A 43 -14.66 12.65 2.68
C LYS A 43 -13.59 12.80 3.76
N ARG A 44 -13.26 11.70 4.44
CA ARG A 44 -12.21 11.67 5.47
C ARG A 44 -10.86 11.39 4.82
N LYS A 45 -9.88 12.27 5.06
CA LYS A 45 -8.47 12.02 4.73
C LYS A 45 -7.84 11.22 5.87
N ILE A 46 -6.72 10.56 5.59
CA ILE A 46 -5.93 9.88 6.61
C ILE A 46 -5.40 10.90 7.64
N GLN A 47 -5.40 10.52 8.91
CA GLN A 47 -4.98 11.36 10.03
C GLN A 47 -4.09 10.58 11.01
N ASP A 48 -3.31 11.31 11.80
CA ASP A 48 -2.61 10.73 12.94
C ASP A 48 -3.60 10.03 13.87
N GLY A 49 -3.26 8.81 14.29
CA GLY A 49 -4.13 7.94 15.08
C GLY A 49 -5.00 6.98 14.26
N ASP A 50 -5.15 7.19 12.94
CA ASP A 50 -5.82 6.20 12.09
C ASP A 50 -5.04 4.89 12.09
N LYS A 51 -5.77 3.77 12.06
CA LYS A 51 -5.20 2.43 12.11
C LYS A 51 -4.97 1.88 10.71
N LEU A 52 -3.74 1.47 10.44
CA LEU A 52 -3.35 0.77 9.22
C LEU A 52 -2.97 -0.67 9.53
N ALA A 53 -3.16 -1.55 8.55
CA ALA A 53 -2.74 -2.94 8.63
C ALA A 53 -2.37 -3.49 7.26
N GLY A 54 -1.37 -4.36 7.22
CA GLY A 54 -1.04 -5.17 6.05
C GLY A 54 -1.72 -6.55 6.10
N ARG A 55 -1.53 -7.32 5.03
CA ARG A 55 -2.13 -8.66 4.86
C ARG A 55 -1.54 -9.72 5.79
N HIS A 56 -0.36 -9.45 6.35
CA HIS A 56 0.39 -10.38 7.21
C HIS A 56 0.20 -10.10 8.72
N GLY A 57 -0.91 -9.46 9.08
CA GLY A 57 -1.25 -9.15 10.47
C GLY A 57 -0.40 -8.05 11.12
N ASN A 58 0.55 -7.46 10.39
CA ASN A 58 1.25 -6.25 10.79
C ASN A 58 0.23 -5.11 10.86
N LYS A 59 0.12 -4.49 12.03
CA LYS A 59 -0.86 -3.43 12.32
C LYS A 59 -0.25 -2.37 13.21
N GLY A 60 -0.69 -1.14 13.02
CA GLY A 60 -0.24 0.02 13.79
C GLY A 60 -1.21 1.18 13.64
N VAL A 61 -1.03 2.19 14.48
CA VAL A 61 -1.66 3.50 14.29
C VAL A 61 -0.64 4.43 13.67
N ILE A 62 -1.08 5.38 12.86
CA ILE A 62 -0.22 6.41 12.30
C ILE A 62 0.25 7.32 13.44
N SER A 63 1.55 7.29 13.73
CA SER A 63 2.12 8.12 14.79
C SER A 63 2.37 9.55 14.34
N LYS A 64 2.73 9.74 13.07
CA LYS A 64 3.04 11.04 12.48
C LYS A 64 2.98 11.00 10.96
N ILE A 65 2.31 11.97 10.36
CA ILE A 65 2.40 12.27 8.92
C ILE A 65 3.47 13.36 8.72
N LEU A 66 4.55 13.02 8.00
CA LEU A 66 5.63 13.95 7.69
C LEU A 66 5.36 14.73 6.39
N PRO A 67 5.91 15.95 6.25
CA PRO A 67 6.08 16.58 4.94
C PRO A 67 6.89 15.69 4.00
N ILE A 68 6.70 15.83 2.69
CA ILE A 68 7.30 14.93 1.70
C ILE A 68 8.82 15.08 1.65
N GLU A 69 9.31 16.31 1.87
CA GLU A 69 10.71 16.69 1.92
C GLU A 69 11.46 16.12 3.14
N ASP A 70 10.73 15.77 4.19
CA ASP A 70 11.26 15.20 5.43
C ASP A 70 11.41 13.66 5.35
N MET A 71 10.80 13.03 4.33
CA MET A 71 10.81 11.58 4.18
C MET A 71 12.16 11.08 3.65
N PRO A 72 12.64 9.91 4.09
CA PRO A 72 13.76 9.27 3.44
C PRO A 72 13.48 9.04 1.95
N PHE A 73 14.48 9.26 1.11
CA PHE A 73 14.31 9.18 -0.34
C PHE A 73 15.41 8.34 -1.00
N LEU A 74 15.08 7.76 -2.15
CA LEU A 74 15.96 6.95 -2.99
C LEU A 74 16.97 7.81 -3.75
N GLU A 75 17.99 7.18 -4.34
CA GLU A 75 19.02 7.87 -5.14
C GLU A 75 18.43 8.70 -6.31
N ASP A 76 17.25 8.34 -6.82
CA ASP A 76 16.57 9.07 -7.89
C ASP A 76 15.68 10.24 -7.37
N GLY A 77 15.71 10.50 -6.06
CA GLY A 77 14.92 11.55 -5.40
C GLY A 77 13.51 11.11 -5.00
N THR A 78 13.10 9.88 -5.27
CA THR A 78 11.76 9.40 -4.92
C THR A 78 11.64 9.20 -3.39
N PRO A 79 10.75 9.92 -2.69
CA PRO A 79 10.53 9.72 -1.26
C PRO A 79 9.73 8.44 -1.02
N VAL A 80 9.99 7.75 0.09
CA VAL A 80 9.17 6.60 0.51
C VAL A 80 7.82 7.07 1.06
N ASP A 81 6.77 6.26 0.88
CA ASP A 81 5.42 6.61 1.33
C ASP A 81 5.16 6.26 2.81
N ILE A 82 5.73 5.14 3.28
CA ILE A 82 5.52 4.63 4.64
C ILE A 82 6.81 4.01 5.19
N VAL A 83 7.08 4.22 6.48
CA VAL A 83 8.22 3.62 7.18
C VAL A 83 7.69 2.65 8.23
N LEU A 84 8.06 1.37 8.10
CA LEU A 84 7.68 0.32 9.04
C LEU A 84 8.85 -0.01 9.98
N ASN A 85 8.55 -0.22 11.27
CA ASN A 85 9.57 -0.56 12.25
C ASN A 85 10.03 -2.03 12.10
N PRO A 86 11.34 -2.29 11.88
CA PRO A 86 11.85 -3.64 11.66
C PRO A 86 11.69 -4.57 12.87
N LEU A 87 11.63 -4.04 14.10
CA LEU A 87 11.53 -4.85 15.33
C LEU A 87 10.25 -5.69 15.39
N GLY A 88 9.20 -5.26 14.68
CA GLY A 88 7.91 -5.92 14.63
C GLY A 88 7.84 -7.14 13.70
N VAL A 89 8.86 -7.39 12.88
CA VAL A 89 8.86 -8.46 11.87
C VAL A 89 9.36 -9.80 12.44
N PRO A 90 10.59 -9.91 12.99
CA PRO A 90 11.09 -11.21 13.46
C PRO A 90 10.29 -11.76 14.64
N SER A 91 9.85 -10.87 15.55
CA SER A 91 9.10 -11.24 16.74
C SER A 91 7.70 -11.83 16.45
N ARG A 92 7.13 -11.55 15.27
CA ARG A 92 5.80 -12.01 14.86
C ARG A 92 5.84 -13.13 13.82
N MET A 93 7.03 -13.54 13.38
CA MET A 93 7.22 -14.58 12.37
C MET A 93 6.43 -14.33 11.07
N ASN A 94 6.19 -13.07 10.73
CA ASN A 94 5.40 -12.66 9.56
C ASN A 94 6.31 -12.15 8.43
N ILE A 95 7.28 -12.98 8.05
CA ILE A 95 8.27 -12.71 6.99
C ILE A 95 7.63 -12.49 5.62
N GLY A 96 6.41 -13.00 5.42
CA GLY A 96 5.65 -12.81 4.19
C GLY A 96 5.50 -11.34 3.77
N GLN A 97 5.48 -10.40 4.72
CA GLN A 97 5.45 -8.97 4.38
C GLN A 97 6.73 -8.50 3.68
N VAL A 98 7.89 -9.06 4.04
CA VAL A 98 9.18 -8.72 3.43
C VAL A 98 9.27 -9.34 2.04
N LEU A 99 8.82 -10.59 1.89
CA LEU A 99 8.74 -11.26 0.59
C LEU A 99 7.77 -10.51 -0.35
N GLU A 100 6.65 -10.04 0.18
CA GLU A 100 5.69 -9.19 -0.54
C GLU A 100 6.34 -7.86 -0.97
N THR A 101 7.04 -7.17 -0.06
CA THR A 101 7.76 -5.92 -0.37
C THR A 101 8.75 -6.10 -1.53
N HIS A 102 9.54 -7.18 -1.51
CA HIS A 102 10.49 -7.49 -2.58
C HIS A 102 9.82 -7.78 -3.91
N LEU A 103 8.80 -8.65 -3.90
CA LEU A 103 8.05 -8.97 -5.12
C LEU A 103 7.28 -7.76 -5.65
N GLY A 104 6.76 -6.90 -4.76
CA GLY A 104 6.12 -5.64 -5.10
C GLY A 104 7.05 -4.68 -5.82
N TRP A 105 8.32 -4.61 -5.40
CA TRP A 105 9.34 -3.83 -6.13
C TRP A 105 9.58 -4.36 -7.54
N VAL A 106 9.73 -5.68 -7.68
CA VAL A 106 9.88 -6.35 -8.98
C VAL A 106 8.69 -6.04 -9.88
N ALA A 107 7.48 -6.18 -9.36
CA ALA A 107 6.24 -5.91 -10.08
C ALA A 107 6.11 -4.44 -10.51
N LYS A 108 6.51 -3.50 -9.64
CA LYS A 108 6.50 -2.07 -9.94
C LYS A 108 7.50 -1.70 -11.03
N THR A 109 8.70 -2.26 -10.96
CA THR A 109 9.81 -1.89 -11.84
C THR A 109 9.76 -2.62 -13.19
N GLY A 110 9.24 -3.84 -13.19
CA GLY A 110 9.38 -4.77 -14.30
C GLY A 110 10.71 -5.52 -14.23
N TRP A 111 10.82 -6.59 -14.99
CA TRP A 111 12.01 -7.45 -15.00
C TRP A 111 12.24 -8.09 -16.36
N LYS A 112 13.47 -8.51 -16.59
CA LYS A 112 13.82 -9.34 -17.74
C LYS A 112 14.90 -10.34 -17.36
N VAL A 113 14.54 -11.63 -17.39
CA VAL A 113 15.45 -12.72 -17.04
C VAL A 113 16.20 -13.19 -18.29
N GLU A 114 17.53 -13.10 -18.25
CA GLU A 114 18.40 -13.62 -19.30
C GLU A 114 18.96 -15.01 -18.93
N GLY A 115 19.09 -15.88 -19.95
CA GLY A 115 19.64 -17.23 -19.82
C GLY A 115 18.66 -18.27 -19.25
N ASP A 116 19.13 -19.52 -19.18
CA ASP A 116 18.43 -20.70 -18.67
C ASP A 116 19.34 -21.57 -17.78
N ASP A 117 20.37 -20.96 -17.22
CA ASP A 117 21.44 -21.57 -16.42
C ASP A 117 20.98 -22.05 -15.03
N ALA A 118 19.83 -21.56 -14.54
CA ALA A 118 19.29 -21.92 -13.23
C ALA A 118 17.88 -22.52 -13.30
N SER A 119 17.54 -23.37 -12.33
CA SER A 119 16.22 -24.03 -12.24
C SER A 119 15.07 -23.04 -12.14
N TRP A 120 15.21 -21.99 -11.33
CA TRP A 120 14.20 -20.95 -11.15
C TRP A 120 13.89 -20.20 -12.46
N LYS A 121 14.92 -19.93 -13.28
CA LYS A 121 14.73 -19.31 -14.60
C LYS A 121 13.92 -20.19 -15.54
N LYS A 122 14.20 -21.50 -15.54
CA LYS A 122 13.44 -22.48 -16.34
C LYS A 122 11.98 -22.56 -15.89
N GLN A 123 11.73 -22.49 -14.58
CA GLN A 123 10.38 -22.49 -14.02
C GLN A 123 9.60 -21.24 -14.46
N LEU A 124 10.18 -20.05 -14.31
CA LEU A 124 9.55 -18.80 -14.78
C LEU A 124 9.26 -18.83 -16.28
N ARG A 125 10.22 -19.29 -17.11
CA ARG A 125 10.00 -19.46 -18.56
C ARG A 125 8.87 -20.45 -18.87
N SER A 126 8.76 -21.55 -18.12
CA SER A 126 7.70 -22.55 -18.34
C SER A 126 6.28 -22.00 -18.13
N ILE A 127 6.14 -20.95 -17.31
CA ILE A 127 4.87 -20.26 -17.06
C ILE A 127 4.76 -18.92 -17.82
N GLY A 128 5.76 -18.56 -18.63
CA GLY A 128 5.79 -17.31 -19.39
C GLY A 128 5.94 -16.04 -18.54
N ALA A 129 6.64 -16.14 -17.40
CA ALA A 129 6.89 -15.05 -16.45
C ALA A 129 8.36 -14.60 -16.43
N ASP A 130 9.11 -14.85 -17.49
CA ASP A 130 10.54 -14.52 -17.60
C ASP A 130 10.82 -13.06 -17.96
N GLU A 131 9.81 -12.31 -18.42
CA GLU A 131 9.89 -10.87 -18.59
C GLU A 131 8.53 -10.20 -18.32
N SER A 132 8.57 -8.94 -17.90
CA SER A 132 7.39 -8.10 -17.76
C SER A 132 7.77 -6.63 -17.72
N GLU A 133 6.87 -5.78 -18.23
CA GLU A 133 6.95 -4.34 -18.04
C GLU A 133 6.69 -3.96 -16.57
N GLY A 134 7.05 -2.73 -16.20
CA GLY A 134 6.71 -2.16 -14.90
C GLY A 134 5.20 -2.03 -14.69
N ASP A 135 4.80 -1.79 -13.44
CA ASP A 135 3.39 -1.69 -13.03
C ASP A 135 2.54 -2.93 -13.39
N THR A 136 3.15 -4.11 -13.37
CA THR A 136 2.47 -5.37 -13.70
C THR A 136 1.85 -6.02 -12.47
N ASN A 137 0.61 -6.50 -12.61
CA ASN A 137 -0.03 -7.32 -11.59
C ASN A 137 0.55 -8.73 -11.59
N VAL A 138 1.01 -9.19 -10.43
CA VAL A 138 1.51 -10.55 -10.20
C VAL A 138 0.60 -11.30 -9.24
N ALA A 139 0.58 -12.63 -9.35
CA ALA A 139 -0.20 -13.49 -8.48
C ALA A 139 0.71 -14.55 -7.83
N THR A 140 0.62 -14.68 -6.50
CA THR A 140 1.27 -15.73 -5.73
C THR A 140 0.20 -16.57 -5.01
N PRO A 141 -0.24 -17.70 -5.60
CA PRO A 141 -1.23 -18.56 -4.98
C PRO A 141 -0.77 -19.05 -3.61
N VAL A 142 -1.70 -19.19 -2.67
CA VAL A 142 -1.40 -19.73 -1.35
C VAL A 142 -0.90 -21.18 -1.52
N PHE A 143 0.26 -21.48 -0.95
CA PHE A 143 0.97 -22.78 -1.03
C PHE A 143 1.62 -23.15 -2.37
N ASP A 144 1.48 -22.33 -3.41
CA ASP A 144 2.10 -22.56 -4.73
C ASP A 144 2.66 -21.25 -5.34
N GLY A 145 3.00 -20.31 -4.46
CA GLY A 145 3.48 -18.98 -4.84
C GLY A 145 4.97 -18.95 -5.19
N ALA A 146 5.44 -17.75 -5.52
CA ALA A 146 6.85 -17.48 -5.81
C ALA A 146 7.76 -17.94 -4.65
N ARG A 147 8.82 -18.66 -5.01
CA ARG A 147 9.84 -19.16 -4.11
C ARG A 147 10.86 -18.07 -3.79
N GLU A 148 11.56 -18.19 -2.67
CA GLU A 148 12.56 -17.21 -2.23
C GLU A 148 13.70 -17.01 -3.26
N GLU A 149 14.16 -18.11 -3.87
CA GLU A 149 15.18 -18.07 -4.93
C GLU A 149 14.68 -17.34 -6.18
N GLU A 150 13.42 -17.53 -6.56
CA GLU A 150 12.79 -16.83 -7.68
C GLU A 150 12.69 -15.32 -7.39
N ILE A 151 12.24 -14.93 -6.19
CA ILE A 151 12.13 -13.52 -5.80
C ILE A 151 13.50 -12.83 -5.79
N SER A 152 14.51 -13.47 -5.19
CA SER A 152 15.87 -12.92 -5.13
C SER A 152 16.52 -12.82 -6.51
N GLY A 153 16.28 -13.82 -7.37
CA GLY A 153 16.73 -13.82 -8.76
C GLY A 153 16.05 -12.74 -9.61
N LEU A 154 14.74 -12.56 -9.42
CA LEU A 154 13.96 -11.51 -10.07
C LEU A 154 14.40 -10.11 -9.65
N LEU A 155 14.67 -9.87 -8.36
CA LEU A 155 15.21 -8.59 -7.87
C LEU A 155 16.50 -8.21 -8.59
N SER A 156 17.37 -9.18 -8.84
CA SER A 156 18.63 -8.99 -9.57
C SER A 156 18.43 -8.69 -11.06
N SER A 157 17.24 -9.00 -11.59
CA SER A 157 16.89 -8.90 -13.02
C SER A 157 15.87 -7.78 -13.29
N THR A 158 15.69 -6.86 -12.33
CA THR A 158 14.79 -5.71 -12.47
C THR A 158 15.27 -4.74 -13.54
N LEU A 159 14.32 -4.11 -14.23
CA LEU A 159 14.64 -3.11 -15.26
C LEU A 159 15.24 -1.85 -14.61
N PRO A 160 16.16 -1.16 -15.29
CA PRO A 160 16.66 0.12 -14.80
C PRO A 160 15.58 1.21 -14.87
N ASN A 161 15.73 2.24 -14.04
CA ASN A 161 14.89 3.42 -14.10
C ASN A 161 15.19 4.28 -15.35
N ARG A 162 14.53 5.44 -15.46
CA ARG A 162 14.69 6.37 -16.61
C ARG A 162 16.15 6.78 -16.90
N ASP A 163 16.99 6.78 -15.87
CA ASP A 163 18.38 7.24 -15.92
C ASP A 163 19.36 6.08 -16.14
N GLY A 164 18.85 4.86 -16.33
CA GLY A 164 19.66 3.66 -16.54
C GLY A 164 20.13 2.98 -15.25
N ASN A 165 19.65 3.42 -14.08
CA ASN A 165 20.10 2.92 -12.78
C ASN A 165 19.16 1.82 -12.25
N GLN A 166 19.75 0.75 -11.74
CA GLN A 166 19.03 -0.27 -10.97
C GLN A 166 19.16 0.07 -9.48
N LEU A 167 18.06 0.53 -8.86
CA LEU A 167 18.10 1.04 -7.48
C LEU A 167 18.16 -0.07 -6.42
N ILE A 168 17.67 -1.26 -6.75
CA ILE A 168 17.60 -2.41 -5.83
C ILE A 168 18.16 -3.65 -6.51
N GLY A 169 19.13 -4.28 -5.88
CA GLY A 169 19.71 -5.56 -6.31
C GLY A 169 19.16 -6.77 -5.55
N ALA A 170 19.88 -7.90 -5.63
CA ALA A 170 19.49 -9.19 -5.04
C ALA A 170 19.11 -9.15 -3.55
N SER A 171 19.68 -8.20 -2.78
CA SER A 171 19.44 -8.06 -1.34
C SER A 171 18.06 -7.50 -1.00
N GLY A 172 17.35 -6.91 -1.98
CA GLY A 172 16.10 -6.17 -1.74
C GLY A 172 16.31 -4.83 -1.02
N LYS A 173 17.55 -4.34 -0.94
CA LYS A 173 17.90 -3.11 -0.24
C LYS A 173 18.39 -2.01 -1.19
N ALA A 174 18.09 -0.77 -0.84
CA ALA A 174 18.54 0.44 -1.52
C ALA A 174 19.33 1.35 -0.55
N GLN A 175 20.20 2.20 -1.10
CA GLN A 175 20.70 3.35 -0.35
C GLN A 175 19.60 4.40 -0.25
N LEU A 176 19.34 4.87 0.97
CA LEU A 176 18.41 5.97 1.23
C LEU A 176 19.17 7.17 1.78
N PHE A 177 18.59 8.35 1.59
CA PHE A 177 19.06 9.62 2.13
C PHE A 177 18.05 10.15 3.13
N ASP A 178 18.53 10.77 4.20
CA ASP A 178 17.68 11.44 5.18
C ASP A 178 17.16 12.77 4.61
N GLY A 179 15.84 12.91 4.45
CA GLY A 179 15.20 14.13 3.94
C GLY A 179 15.50 15.38 4.77
N ARG A 180 15.83 15.24 6.06
CA ARG A 180 16.11 16.38 6.95
C ARG A 180 17.54 16.88 6.89
N SER A 181 18.50 15.98 6.89
CA SER A 181 19.93 16.32 6.89
C SER A 181 20.53 16.34 5.49
N GLY A 182 19.96 15.57 4.55
CA GLY A 182 20.50 15.32 3.21
C GLY A 182 21.59 14.24 3.18
N GLU A 183 22.03 13.73 4.34
CA GLU A 183 23.09 12.74 4.42
C GLU A 183 22.57 11.33 4.07
N PRO A 184 23.40 10.46 3.46
CA PRO A 184 23.04 9.07 3.26
C PRO A 184 22.88 8.34 4.61
N LEU A 185 21.87 7.47 4.69
CA LEU A 185 21.73 6.56 5.82
C LEU A 185 22.94 5.60 5.87
N PRO A 186 23.39 5.20 7.08
CA PRO A 186 24.65 4.46 7.24
C PRO A 186 24.63 3.06 6.62
N ASP A 187 23.45 2.44 6.55
CA ASP A 187 23.26 1.08 6.01
C ASP A 187 22.17 1.07 4.94
N PRO A 188 22.29 0.23 3.90
CA PRO A 188 21.21 0.01 2.94
C PRO A 188 19.95 -0.53 3.62
N ILE A 189 18.79 0.00 3.21
CA ILE A 189 17.49 -0.28 3.81
C ILE A 189 16.63 -1.07 2.83
N ALA A 190 15.85 -2.02 3.33
CA ALA A 190 14.89 -2.76 2.50
C ALA A 190 13.76 -1.81 2.05
N VAL A 191 13.53 -1.75 0.74
CA VAL A 191 12.53 -0.87 0.11
C VAL A 191 11.73 -1.69 -0.90
N GLY A 192 10.44 -1.38 -1.04
CA GLY A 192 9.54 -2.05 -1.97
C GLY A 192 8.11 -1.55 -1.84
N TYR A 193 7.17 -2.33 -2.39
CA TYR A 193 5.74 -2.00 -2.43
C TYR A 193 4.90 -3.05 -1.71
#